data_AF-A0A4D9D6Y8-F1
#
_entry.id   AF-A0A4D9D6Y8-F1
#
_cell.length_a   1.000
_cell.length_b   1.000
_cell.length_c   1.000
_cell.angle_alpha   90.00
_cell.angle_beta   90.00
_cell.angle_gamma   90.00
#
_symmetry.space_group_name_H-M   'P 1'
#
loop_
_entity.id
_entity.type
_entity.pdbx_description
1 polymer ?
#
loop_
_entity_poly.entity_id
_entity_poly.type
_entity_poly.pdbx_seq_one_letter_code
_entity_poly.pdbx_strand_id
1 'polypeptide(L)'
;MHSRIFTSAIRPAFARASTFSLTGPAARMGSVVRQQSSTRPPVEYSSRKNFKQTWLMDGATYPIIVIITFAVTMCSGFTAYKFLHSPDNRVNPRKRTSLMRDWK
;
A
#
# COMPACT_ATOMS: atom_id res chain seq x y z
N MET A 1 -42.66 -31.70 -0.35
CA MET A 1 -41.98 -31.26 0.89
C MET A 1 -40.91 -30.27 0.46
N HIS A 2 -41.19 -28.96 0.59
CA HIS A 2 -40.58 -28.07 1.60
C HIS A 2 -39.07 -27.84 1.31
N SER A 3 -38.51 -26.65 1.18
CA SER A 3 -38.96 -25.26 1.33
C SER A 3 -37.75 -24.33 1.15
N ARG A 4 -37.95 -23.22 0.43
CA ARG A 4 -37.51 -21.83 0.72
C ARG A 4 -36.01 -21.47 0.90
N ILE A 5 -35.52 -20.53 0.06
CA ILE A 5 -35.18 -19.10 0.35
C ILE A 5 -33.87 -18.90 1.14
N PHE A 6 -32.91 -18.10 0.63
CA PHE A 6 -32.44 -16.82 1.23
C PHE A 6 -31.17 -16.26 0.58
N THR A 7 -31.39 -15.31 -0.34
CA THR A 7 -30.53 -14.13 -0.48
C THR A 7 -30.40 -13.46 0.89
N SER A 8 -29.20 -13.31 1.43
CA SER A 8 -28.99 -12.41 2.57
C SER A 8 -27.82 -11.47 2.29
N ALA A 9 -28.18 -10.22 2.01
CA ALA A 9 -27.30 -9.07 2.11
C ALA A 9 -27.00 -8.85 3.60
N ILE A 10 -25.73 -8.92 3.99
CA ILE A 10 -25.30 -8.52 5.34
C ILE A 10 -24.88 -7.06 5.27
N ARG A 11 -25.86 -6.21 5.56
CA ARG A 11 -25.68 -4.79 5.92
C ARG A 11 -24.87 -4.71 7.22
N PRO A 12 -23.85 -3.86 7.34
CA PRO A 12 -23.49 -3.34 8.64
C PRO A 12 -24.47 -2.22 9.01
N ALA A 13 -25.47 -2.58 9.80
CA ALA A 13 -26.21 -1.62 10.61
C ALA A 13 -25.41 -1.40 11.90
N PHE A 14 -24.67 -0.30 11.98
CA PHE A 14 -24.35 0.29 13.28
C PHE A 14 -24.77 1.74 13.29
N ALA A 15 -26.01 1.92 13.75
CA ALA A 15 -26.51 3.20 14.21
C ALA A 15 -25.82 3.55 15.54
N ARG A 16 -25.31 4.76 15.67
CA ARG A 16 -25.57 5.57 16.86
C ARG A 16 -25.43 7.04 16.56
N ALA A 17 -26.59 7.69 16.43
CA ALA A 17 -26.72 9.13 16.58
C ALA A 17 -26.43 9.49 18.03
N SER A 18 -25.53 10.44 18.24
CA SER A 18 -25.45 11.23 19.46
C SER A 18 -25.63 12.69 19.07
N THR A 19 -26.90 13.10 19.06
CA THR A 19 -27.31 14.50 19.03
C THR A 19 -26.91 15.14 20.35
N PHE A 20 -25.83 15.92 20.34
CA PHE A 20 -25.47 16.78 21.46
C PHE A 20 -26.02 18.18 21.17
N SER A 21 -27.27 18.41 21.55
CA SER A 21 -27.88 19.75 21.55
C SER A 21 -27.49 20.45 22.85
N LEU A 22 -26.47 21.32 22.77
CA LEU A 22 -26.21 22.34 23.79
C LEU A 22 -26.72 23.68 23.29
N THR A 23 -27.89 24.07 23.78
CA THR A 23 -28.35 25.45 23.79
C THR A 23 -27.47 26.26 24.75
N GLY A 24 -26.62 27.13 24.20
CA GLY A 24 -25.83 28.10 24.95
C GLY A 24 -25.82 29.44 24.19
N PRO A 25 -25.77 30.59 24.89
CA PRO A 25 -26.01 31.90 24.31
C PRO A 25 -24.96 32.27 23.27
N ALA A 26 -25.42 32.96 22.22
CA ALA A 26 -24.67 33.44 21.08
C ALA A 26 -23.47 34.33 21.50
N ALA A 27 -22.31 33.71 21.66
CA ALA A 27 -21.05 34.43 21.60
C ALA A 27 -20.79 34.79 20.13
N ARG A 28 -20.75 36.09 19.84
CA ARG A 28 -20.31 36.65 18.55
C ARG A 28 -18.98 36.03 18.15
N MET A 29 -19.03 35.02 17.28
CA MET A 29 -17.85 34.53 16.60
C MET A 29 -17.69 35.43 15.38
N GLY A 30 -16.88 36.49 15.52
CA GLY A 30 -16.37 37.21 14.37
C GLY A 30 -15.79 36.16 13.42
N SER A 31 -16.19 36.19 12.16
CA SER A 31 -15.59 35.33 11.16
C SER A 31 -14.13 35.72 11.06
N VAL A 32 -13.27 34.99 11.78
CA VAL A 32 -11.87 34.88 11.42
C VAL A 32 -11.88 34.12 10.11
N VAL A 33 -12.14 34.84 9.02
CA VAL A 33 -11.74 34.43 7.69
C VAL A 33 -10.22 34.34 7.79
N ARG A 34 -9.74 33.15 8.12
CA ARG A 34 -8.34 32.80 7.91
C ARG A 34 -8.17 32.88 6.40
N GLN A 35 -7.78 34.05 5.93
CA GLN A 35 -7.31 34.27 4.59
C GLN A 35 -6.02 33.43 4.49
N GLN A 36 -6.17 32.14 4.20
CA GLN A 36 -5.10 31.34 3.63
C GLN A 36 -4.91 31.91 2.22
N SER A 37 -4.25 33.06 2.17
CA SER A 37 -3.59 33.54 0.98
C SER A 37 -2.76 32.35 0.50
N SER A 38 -3.22 31.74 -0.58
CA SER A 38 -2.53 30.69 -1.30
C SER A 38 -1.31 31.31 -2.00
N THR A 39 -0.48 32.03 -1.27
CA THR A 39 0.91 32.31 -1.62
C THR A 39 1.69 31.06 -1.26
N ARG A 40 1.36 29.94 -1.91
CA ARG A 40 2.40 28.96 -2.17
C ARG A 40 3.43 29.74 -2.98
N PRO A 41 4.70 29.82 -2.55
CA PRO A 41 5.72 30.36 -3.46
C PRO A 41 5.55 29.61 -4.79
N PRO A 42 5.67 30.29 -5.94
CA PRO A 42 5.70 29.58 -7.21
C PRO A 42 6.70 28.45 -7.02
N VAL A 43 6.25 27.20 -7.17
CA VAL A 43 7.12 26.04 -7.16
C VAL A 43 8.02 26.24 -8.37
N GLU A 44 9.12 26.95 -8.14
CA GLU A 44 10.21 27.05 -9.07
C GLU A 44 10.68 25.61 -9.19
N TYR A 45 10.28 24.95 -10.28
CA TYR A 45 10.84 23.67 -10.71
C TYR A 45 12.29 23.96 -11.09
N SER A 46 13.09 24.17 -10.04
CA SER A 46 14.48 24.55 -10.09
C SER A 46 15.20 23.48 -10.89
N SER A 47 15.63 23.89 -12.08
CA SER A 47 16.71 23.38 -12.90
C SER A 47 17.09 21.92 -12.58
N ARG A 48 16.56 20.97 -13.37
CA ARG A 48 17.02 19.57 -13.56
C ARG A 48 17.98 19.07 -12.47
N LYS A 49 17.54 19.03 -11.20
CA LYS A 49 18.37 18.48 -10.13
C LYS A 49 18.53 17.00 -10.43
N ASN A 50 19.77 16.53 -10.52
CA ASN A 50 20.06 15.14 -10.81
C ASN A 50 19.29 14.25 -9.83
N PHE A 51 18.68 13.16 -10.31
CA PHE A 51 17.91 12.23 -9.47
C PHE A 51 18.67 11.88 -8.18
N LYS A 52 19.98 11.65 -8.30
CA LYS A 52 20.86 11.38 -7.17
C LYS A 52 20.87 12.50 -6.11
N GLN A 53 20.92 13.77 -6.53
CA GLN A 53 20.90 14.91 -5.62
C GLN A 53 19.54 15.09 -4.93
N THR A 54 18.43 14.78 -5.61
CA THR A 54 17.11 14.90 -4.97
C THR A 54 16.84 13.72 -4.04
N TRP A 55 17.29 12.52 -4.39
CA TRP A 55 16.94 11.29 -3.69
C TRP A 55 17.92 10.91 -2.57
N LEU A 56 19.23 11.10 -2.75
CA LEU A 56 20.23 10.75 -1.73
C LEU A 56 20.53 11.85 -0.70
N MET A 57 20.15 13.10 -0.98
CA MET A 57 20.38 14.21 -0.05
C MET A 57 19.27 14.36 1.00
N ASP A 58 18.17 13.61 0.86
CA ASP A 58 17.09 13.58 1.86
C ASP A 58 17.30 12.41 2.84
N GLY A 59 17.45 12.74 4.12
CA GLY A 59 17.62 11.78 5.21
C GLY A 59 16.45 10.81 5.38
N ALA A 60 15.23 11.23 5.01
CA ALA A 60 14.03 10.40 5.12
C ALA A 60 13.98 9.29 4.04
N THR A 61 14.81 9.38 3.00
CA THR A 61 14.86 8.39 1.91
C THR A 61 15.62 7.13 2.31
N TYR A 62 16.59 7.20 3.22
CA TYR A 62 17.41 6.04 3.62
C TYR A 62 16.59 4.89 4.24
N PRO A 63 15.64 5.12 5.16
CA PRO A 63 14.75 4.06 5.65
C PRO A 63 13.92 3.41 4.54
N ILE A 64 13.47 4.20 3.55
CA ILE A 64 12.69 3.72 2.41
C ILE A 64 13.56 2.82 1.52
N ILE A 65 14.82 3.19 1.30
CA ILE A 65 15.78 2.36 0.56
C ILE A 65 15.98 1.02 1.25
N VAL A 66 16.11 1.00 2.58
CA VAL A 66 16.28 -0.25 3.35
C VAL A 66 15.11 -1.20 3.17
N ILE A 67 13.86 -0.72 3.28
CA ILE A 67 12.69 -1.59 3.13
C ILE A 67 12.53 -2.12 1.69
N ILE A 68 12.81 -1.29 0.68
CA ILE A 68 12.71 -1.69 -0.73
C ILE A 68 13.78 -2.73 -1.04
N THR A 69 15.02 -2.46 -0.66
CA THR A 69 16.12 -3.41 -0.88
C THR A 69 15.85 -4.72 -0.17
N PHE A 70 15.39 -4.71 1.09
CA PHE A 70 15.02 -5.93 1.81
C PHE A 70 13.91 -6.71 1.09
N ALA A 71 12.83 -6.04 0.69
CA ALA A 71 11.71 -6.68 0.00
C ALA A 71 12.14 -7.31 -1.34
N VAL A 72 12.90 -6.59 -2.15
CA VAL A 72 13.41 -7.10 -3.43
C VAL A 72 14.35 -8.28 -3.21
N THR A 73 15.28 -8.17 -2.25
CA THR A 73 16.26 -9.22 -2.00
C THR A 73 15.59 -10.50 -1.50
N MET A 74 14.61 -10.39 -0.59
CA MET A 74 13.87 -11.56 -0.09
C MET A 74 12.98 -12.19 -1.16
N CYS A 75 12.28 -11.37 -1.95
CA CYS A 75 11.43 -11.86 -3.03
C CYS A 75 12.26 -12.58 -4.12
N SER A 76 13.33 -11.93 -4.59
CA SER A 76 14.22 -12.52 -5.59
C SER A 76 14.98 -13.73 -5.02
N GLY A 77 15.42 -13.70 -3.77
CA GLY A 77 16.09 -14.80 -3.10
C GLY A 77 15.20 -16.03 -2.95
N PHE A 78 13.95 -15.86 -2.50
CA PHE A 78 13.01 -16.97 -2.39
C PHE A 78 12.62 -17.55 -3.76
N THR A 79 12.42 -16.67 -4.74
CA THR A 79 12.15 -17.07 -6.13
C THR A 79 13.32 -17.88 -6.68
N ALA A 80 14.56 -17.40 -6.52
CA ALA A 80 15.76 -18.11 -6.95
C ALA A 80 15.93 -19.45 -6.21
N TYR A 81 15.66 -19.49 -4.91
CA TYR A 81 15.71 -20.70 -4.11
C TYR A 81 14.75 -21.76 -4.66
N LYS A 82 13.48 -21.39 -4.87
CA LYS A 82 12.48 -22.28 -5.47
C LYS A 82 12.83 -22.64 -6.90
N PHE A 83 13.37 -21.71 -7.67
CA PHE A 83 13.76 -21.95 -9.06
C PHE A 83 14.96 -22.89 -9.19
N LEU A 84 15.85 -22.99 -8.19
CA LEU A 84 17.01 -23.89 -8.20
C LEU A 84 16.73 -25.24 -7.51
N HIS A 85 15.94 -25.24 -6.44
CA HIS A 85 15.73 -26.43 -5.61
C HIS A 85 14.47 -27.22 -5.92
N SER A 86 13.52 -26.65 -6.68
CA SER A 86 12.34 -27.42 -7.11
C SER A 86 12.76 -28.70 -7.84
N PRO A 87 12.01 -29.81 -7.70
CA PRO A 87 12.23 -31.01 -8.50
C PRO A 87 11.75 -30.82 -9.95
N ASP A 88 10.83 -29.88 -10.17
CA ASP A 88 10.14 -29.63 -11.44
C ASP A 88 10.85 -28.61 -12.35
N ASN A 89 12.08 -28.21 -12.03
CA ASN A 89 12.83 -27.24 -12.81
C ASN A 89 13.78 -27.92 -13.82
N ARG A 90 13.40 -27.94 -15.10
CA ARG A 90 14.27 -28.50 -16.18
C ARG A 90 15.48 -27.62 -16.54
N VAL A 91 15.70 -26.52 -15.83
CA VAL A 91 16.87 -25.65 -16.02
C VAL A 91 18.15 -26.38 -15.61
N ASN A 92 18.09 -27.16 -14.52
CA ASN A 92 19.21 -27.99 -14.07
C ASN A 92 19.38 -29.22 -14.97
N PRO A 93 20.50 -29.38 -15.70
CA PRO A 93 20.72 -30.51 -16.61
C PRO A 93 20.54 -31.88 -15.96
N ARG A 94 20.87 -32.00 -14.67
CA ARG A 94 20.79 -33.24 -13.89
C ARG A 94 19.34 -33.68 -13.59
N LYS A 95 18.36 -32.77 -13.68
CA LYS A 95 16.94 -33.03 -13.38
C LYS A 95 16.04 -32.94 -14.64
N ARG A 96 16.61 -32.82 -15.83
CA ARG A 96 15.82 -32.66 -17.08
C ARG A 96 14.98 -33.88 -17.42
N THR A 97 15.51 -35.07 -17.11
CA THR A 97 14.94 -36.37 -17.47
C THR A 97 14.11 -36.98 -16.34
N SER A 98 14.01 -36.34 -15.17
CA SER A 98 13.12 -36.82 -14.11
C SER A 98 11.66 -36.61 -14.48
N LEU A 99 10.85 -37.61 -14.15
CA LEU A 99 9.41 -37.62 -14.41
C LEU A 99 8.75 -36.58 -13.47
N MET A 100 8.24 -35.48 -14.01
CA MET A 100 7.72 -34.34 -13.23
C MET A 100 6.39 -34.63 -12.53
N ARG A 101 5.59 -35.56 -13.08
CA ARG A 101 4.29 -35.94 -12.52
C ARG A 101 3.84 -37.28 -13.06
N ASP A 102 3.65 -38.24 -12.17
CA ASP A 102 2.99 -39.51 -12.40
C ASP A 102 1.50 -39.40 -12.04
N TRP A 103 0.64 -40.02 -12.86
CA TRP A 103 -0.83 -39.94 -12.74
C TRP A 103 -1.42 -41.27 -12.22
N LYS A 104 -0.70 -41.96 -11.34
CA LYS A 104 -1.18 -43.20 -10.73
C LYS A 104 -2.09 -42.93 -9.53
#